data_AF-A0A9P8B9Y8-F1
#
_entry.id   AF-A0A9P8B9Y8-F1
#
_cell.length_a   1.000
_cell.length_b   1.000
_cell.length_c   1.000
_cell.angle_alpha   90.00
_cell.angle_beta   90.00
_cell.angle_gamma   90.00
#
_symmetry.space_group_name_H-M   'P 1'
#
loop_
_entity.id
_entity.type
_entity.pdbx_description
1 polymer ?
#
loop_
_entity_poly.entity_id
_entity_poly.type
_entity_poly.pdbx_seq_one_letter_code
_entity_poly.pdbx_strand_id
1 'polypeptide(L)'
;MLVIVSSMATSATAGSDMDTTEYDRTTFPEPAPFTGGTLADCQNFILSIRKYARAVGRFRDSAWIADYVACCLNGEAQLWHIQLPTEVTEDWIKLQRAFVEHYSHPNSNQ
;
A
#
# COMPACT_ATOMS: atom_id res chain seq x y z
N MET A 1 -52.05 40.32 22.58
CA MET A 1 -52.99 39.93 21.51
C MET A 1 -52.30 38.88 20.68
N LEU A 2 -52.89 37.68 20.61
CA LEU A 2 -52.38 36.48 19.96
C LEU A 2 -52.95 36.41 18.53
N VAL A 3 -52.17 35.99 17.53
CA VAL A 3 -52.71 35.33 16.32
C VAL A 3 -51.68 34.34 15.75
N ILE A 4 -52.19 33.14 15.49
CA ILE A 4 -51.55 31.90 15.02
C ILE A 4 -51.94 31.72 13.54
N VAL A 5 -51.05 31.15 12.70
CA VAL A 5 -51.25 30.16 11.60
C VAL A 5 -50.03 30.26 10.63
N SER A 6 -49.49 29.27 9.94
CA SER A 6 -49.72 27.84 9.69
C SER A 6 -48.38 27.30 9.16
N SER A 7 -47.86 26.18 9.68
CA SER A 7 -47.96 24.85 9.06
C SER A 7 -47.45 24.76 7.61
N MET A 8 -46.27 24.16 7.45
CA MET A 8 -45.93 23.28 6.31
C MET A 8 -45.06 22.15 6.88
N ALA A 9 -45.69 21.08 7.35
CA ALA A 9 -45.02 19.80 7.47
C ALA A 9 -45.05 19.14 6.08
N THR A 10 -43.89 18.76 5.56
CA THR A 10 -43.83 17.66 4.58
C THR A 10 -42.58 16.84 4.91
N SER A 11 -42.84 15.65 5.43
CA SER A 11 -41.86 14.60 5.67
C SER A 11 -41.56 13.82 4.40
N ALA A 12 -40.49 13.03 4.49
CA ALA A 12 -39.97 12.02 3.54
C ALA A 12 -39.05 12.62 2.46
N THR A 13 -37.83 12.11 2.29
CA THR A 13 -37.54 10.68 2.08
C THR A 13 -36.16 10.30 2.64
N ALA A 14 -36.11 9.15 3.30
CA ALA A 14 -34.86 8.46 3.60
C ALA A 14 -34.17 8.05 2.29
N GLY A 15 -33.03 8.68 2.00
CA GLY A 15 -32.05 8.19 1.05
C GLY A 15 -30.78 7.87 1.84
N SER A 16 -30.70 6.64 2.34
CA SER A 16 -29.42 5.99 2.53
C SER A 16 -28.68 6.04 1.20
N ASP A 17 -27.48 6.60 1.19
CA ASP A 17 -26.30 6.02 0.56
C ASP A 17 -25.17 7.01 0.80
N MET A 18 -24.42 6.73 1.85
CA MET A 18 -23.11 7.33 2.11
C MET A 18 -22.18 6.87 0.99
N ASP A 19 -22.18 7.60 -0.13
CA ASP A 19 -21.22 7.39 -1.21
C ASP A 19 -19.83 7.84 -0.73
N THR A 20 -19.15 6.92 -0.04
CA THR A 20 -17.78 7.08 0.44
C THR A 20 -16.81 6.77 -0.70
N THR A 21 -17.00 7.40 -1.86
CA THR A 21 -16.07 7.25 -2.98
C THR A 21 -15.77 8.58 -3.66
N GLU A 22 -15.67 9.67 -2.88
CA GLU A 22 -14.68 10.69 -3.21
C GLU A 22 -13.29 10.06 -2.98
N TYR A 23 -12.89 9.25 -3.95
CA TYR A 23 -11.53 8.73 -4.10
C TYR A 23 -10.65 9.95 -4.32
N ASP A 24 -10.20 10.54 -3.22
CA ASP A 24 -9.27 11.64 -3.18
C ASP A 24 -8.05 11.26 -4.03
N ARG A 25 -7.98 11.83 -5.24
CA ARG A 25 -6.91 11.56 -6.20
C ARG A 25 -5.54 12.07 -5.72
N THR A 26 -5.48 12.69 -4.55
CA THR A 26 -4.23 13.10 -3.89
C THR A 26 -3.73 12.07 -2.87
N THR A 27 -4.59 11.14 -2.45
CA THR A 27 -4.20 10.01 -1.61
C THR A 27 -3.69 8.89 -2.52
N PHE A 28 -2.37 8.84 -2.75
CA PHE A 28 -1.75 7.65 -3.32
C PHE A 28 -2.00 6.50 -2.35
N PRO A 29 -2.77 5.47 -2.72
CA PRO A 29 -3.09 4.39 -1.79
C PRO A 29 -1.77 3.77 -1.36
N GLU A 30 -1.54 3.73 -0.05
CA GLU A 30 -0.35 3.06 0.48
C GLU A 30 -0.34 1.63 -0.07
N PRO A 31 0.78 1.16 -0.66
CA PRO A 31 0.90 -0.21 -1.11
C PRO A 31 0.43 -1.20 -0.05
N ALA A 32 -0.42 -2.12 -0.48
CA ALA A 32 -0.94 -3.17 0.37
C ALA A 32 0.22 -3.97 1.00
N PRO A 33 0.04 -4.46 2.24
CA PRO A 33 1.06 -5.28 2.89
C PRO A 33 1.38 -6.51 2.04
N PHE A 34 2.66 -6.79 1.86
CA PHE A 34 3.16 -7.90 1.06
C PHE A 34 3.53 -9.08 1.96
N THR A 35 2.82 -10.20 1.80
CA THR A 35 3.01 -11.42 2.59
C THR A 35 3.96 -12.43 1.94
N GLY A 36 4.40 -12.18 0.71
CA GLY A 36 5.00 -13.19 -0.16
C GLY A 36 3.98 -13.73 -1.18
N GLY A 37 4.41 -14.63 -2.06
CA GLY A 37 3.56 -15.20 -3.10
C GLY A 37 4.35 -15.63 -4.33
N THR A 38 3.78 -15.40 -5.51
CA THR A 38 4.42 -15.72 -6.78
C THR A 38 5.41 -14.65 -7.22
N LEU A 39 6.26 -14.97 -8.21
CA LEU A 39 7.09 -13.97 -8.88
C LEU A 39 6.27 -12.80 -9.43
N ALA A 40 5.05 -13.06 -9.92
CA ALA A 40 4.17 -12.01 -10.43
C ALA A 40 3.71 -11.06 -9.31
N ASP A 41 3.38 -11.59 -8.13
CA ASP A 41 3.01 -10.78 -6.96
C ASP A 41 4.18 -9.92 -6.48
N CYS A 42 5.39 -10.50 -6.46
CA CYS A 42 6.62 -9.77 -6.15
C CYS A 42 6.87 -8.61 -7.13
N GLN A 43 6.74 -8.86 -8.44
CA GLN A 43 6.91 -7.83 -9.47
C GLN A 43 5.87 -6.71 -9.34
N ASN A 44 4.61 -7.06 -9.07
CA ASN A 44 3.53 -6.10 -8.85
C ASN A 44 3.80 -5.23 -7.62
N PHE A 45 4.29 -5.83 -6.53
CA PHE A 45 4.70 -5.13 -5.32
C PHE A 45 5.87 -4.16 -5.58
N ILE A 46 6.94 -4.60 -6.24
CA ILE A 46 8.07 -3.71 -6.60
C ILE A 46 7.59 -2.54 -7.46
N LEU A 47 6.66 -2.78 -8.39
CA LEU A 47 6.09 -1.74 -9.23
C LEU A 47 5.25 -0.73 -8.42
N SER A 48 4.47 -1.18 -7.44
CA SER A 48 3.67 -0.28 -6.58
C SER A 48 4.56 0.62 -5.72
N ILE A 49 5.61 0.07 -5.09
CA ILE A 49 6.62 0.83 -4.35
C ILE A 49 7.27 1.90 -5.22
N ARG A 50 7.68 1.55 -6.46
CA ARG A 50 8.29 2.51 -7.39
C ARG A 50 7.34 3.64 -7.79
N LYS A 51 6.07 3.33 -8.03
CA LYS A 51 5.03 4.34 -8.33
C LYS A 51 4.83 5.27 -7.14
N TYR A 52 4.75 4.71 -5.93
CA TYR A 52 4.62 5.47 -4.69
C TYR A 52 5.84 6.37 -4.44
N ALA A 53 7.06 5.82 -4.49
CA ALA A 53 8.29 6.57 -4.33
C ALA A 53 8.42 7.72 -5.34
N ARG A 54 7.94 7.52 -6.58
CA ARG A 54 7.88 8.59 -7.59
C ARG A 54 6.86 9.66 -7.23
N ALA A 55 5.69 9.27 -6.76
CA ALA A 55 4.62 10.20 -6.35
C ALA A 55 5.06 11.11 -5.20
N VAL A 56 5.77 10.58 -4.21
CA VAL A 56 6.26 11.34 -3.05
C VAL A 56 7.63 12.01 -3.26
N GLY A 57 8.18 11.94 -4.48
CA GLY A 57 9.46 12.59 -4.83
C GLY A 57 10.72 11.91 -4.26
N ARG A 58 10.61 10.69 -3.73
CA ARG A 58 11.70 9.91 -3.11
C ARG A 58 12.24 8.79 -4.01
N PHE A 59 11.93 8.81 -5.31
CA PHE A 59 12.32 7.74 -6.24
C PHE A 59 13.83 7.41 -6.30
N ARG A 60 14.70 8.37 -5.97
CA ARG A 60 16.17 8.20 -5.96
C ARG A 60 16.76 7.97 -4.57
N ASP A 61 15.92 7.97 -3.53
CA ASP A 61 16.34 7.86 -2.14
C ASP A 61 16.33 6.38 -1.75
N SER A 62 17.44 5.68 -2.04
CA SER A 62 17.53 4.22 -1.89
C SER A 62 17.23 3.76 -0.47
N ALA A 63 17.81 4.44 0.54
CA ALA A 63 17.62 4.13 1.95
C ALA A 63 16.17 4.36 2.38
N TRP A 64 15.59 5.51 1.99
CA TRP A 64 14.19 5.79 2.30
C TRP A 64 13.23 4.75 1.70
N ILE A 65 13.48 4.29 0.48
CA ILE A 65 12.64 3.26 -0.14
C ILE A 65 12.81 1.92 0.58
N ALA A 66 14.03 1.56 0.97
CA ALA A 66 14.31 0.37 1.76
C ALA A 66 13.55 0.36 3.10
N ASP A 67 13.64 1.47 3.86
CA ASP A 67 12.90 1.65 5.11
C ASP A 67 11.38 1.54 4.90
N TYR A 68 10.89 2.15 3.82
CA TYR A 68 9.48 2.09 3.47
C TYR A 68 9.03 0.67 3.12
N VAL A 69 9.81 -0.06 2.32
CA VAL A 69 9.53 -1.45 1.97
C VAL A 69 9.45 -2.31 3.22
N ALA A 70 10.39 -2.16 4.16
CA ALA A 70 10.39 -2.91 5.41
C ALA A 70 9.07 -2.76 6.21
N CYS A 71 8.45 -1.57 6.17
CA CYS A 71 7.13 -1.31 6.78
C CYS A 71 5.97 -1.98 6.02
N CYS A 72 6.13 -2.26 4.73
CA CYS A 72 5.11 -2.91 3.90
C CYS A 72 5.18 -4.44 3.95
N LEU A 73 6.21 -5.05 4.53
CA LEU A 73 6.34 -6.51 4.59
C LEU A 73 5.56 -7.10 5.76
N ASN A 74 4.97 -8.25 5.54
CA ASN A 74 4.26 -9.01 6.55
C ASN A 74 4.49 -10.52 6.36
N GLY A 75 4.15 -11.33 7.36
CA GLY A 75 4.20 -12.79 7.28
C GLY A 75 5.57 -13.33 6.86
N GLU A 76 5.58 -14.25 5.89
CA GLU A 76 6.80 -14.92 5.43
C GLU A 76 7.80 -13.94 4.79
N ALA A 77 7.33 -12.94 4.05
CA ALA A 77 8.19 -11.93 3.45
C ALA A 77 8.94 -11.10 4.51
N GLN A 78 8.30 -10.80 5.64
CA GLN A 78 8.93 -10.10 6.75
C GLN A 78 10.00 -10.97 7.43
N LEU A 79 9.70 -12.25 7.66
CA LEU A 79 10.65 -13.20 8.26
C LEU A 79 11.89 -13.39 7.37
N TRP A 80 11.69 -13.50 6.05
CA TRP A 80 12.78 -13.55 5.09
C TRP A 80 13.62 -12.27 5.11
N HIS A 81 12.98 -11.09 5.12
CA HIS A 81 13.68 -9.80 5.12
C HIS A 81 14.63 -9.63 6.31
N ILE A 82 14.22 -10.06 7.51
CA ILE A 82 15.05 -9.95 8.73
C ILE A 82 16.31 -10.82 8.66
N GLN A 83 16.33 -11.85 7.81
CA GLN A 83 17.49 -12.72 7.63
C GLN A 83 18.54 -12.14 6.67
N LEU A 84 18.20 -11.09 5.92
CA LEU A 84 19.12 -10.48 4.98
C LEU A 84 20.20 -9.66 5.70
N PRO A 85 21.41 -9.56 5.13
CA PRO A 85 22.44 -8.65 5.64
C PRO A 85 21.96 -7.20 5.64
N THR A 86 22.39 -6.41 6.63
CA THR A 86 22.07 -4.97 6.74
C THR A 86 22.39 -4.20 5.47
N GLU A 87 23.52 -4.53 4.83
CA GLU A 87 23.94 -3.90 3.58
C GLU A 87 22.99 -4.15 2.40
N VAL A 88 22.10 -5.16 2.49
CA VAL A 88 21.06 -5.47 1.51
C VAL A 88 19.74 -4.80 1.92
N THR A 89 19.38 -4.83 3.21
CA THR A 89 18.12 -4.26 3.70
C THR A 89 18.08 -2.74 3.62
N GLU A 90 19.23 -2.06 3.72
CA GLU A 90 19.33 -0.58 3.68
C GLU A 90 19.53 -0.01 2.25
N ASP A 91 19.71 -0.86 1.24
CA ASP A 91 19.90 -0.44 -0.15
C ASP A 91 18.82 -1.05 -1.03
N TRP A 92 17.88 -0.22 -1.49
CA TRP A 92 16.79 -0.63 -2.34
C TRP A 92 17.22 -1.36 -3.62
N ILE A 93 18.38 -1.04 -4.21
CA ILE A 93 18.85 -1.71 -5.42
C ILE A 93 19.26 -3.15 -5.10
N LYS A 94 19.95 -3.37 -3.98
CA LYS A 94 20.33 -4.71 -3.53
C LYS A 94 19.10 -5.48 -3.06
N LEU A 95 18.20 -4.82 -2.33
CA LEU A 95 16.96 -5.42 -1.85
C LEU A 95 16.08 -5.92 -3.00
N GLN A 96 15.93 -5.14 -4.09
CA GLN A 96 15.20 -5.58 -5.29
C GLN A 96 15.77 -6.86 -5.91
N ARG A 97 17.11 -6.97 -5.96
CA ARG A 97 17.77 -8.17 -6.50
C ARG A 97 17.49 -9.38 -5.62
N ALA A 98 17.58 -9.21 -4.30
CA ALA A 98 17.23 -10.24 -3.34
C ALA A 98 15.76 -10.69 -3.47
N PHE A 99 14.82 -9.76 -3.67
CA PHE A 99 13.43 -10.08 -3.94
C PHE A 99 13.27 -10.94 -5.19
N VAL A 100 13.87 -10.51 -6.31
CA VAL A 100 13.77 -11.26 -7.56
C VAL A 100 14.38 -12.64 -7.40
N GLU A 101 15.57 -12.76 -6.79
CA GLU A 101 16.23 -14.04 -6.57
C GLU A 101 15.41 -14.99 -5.69
N HIS A 102 14.85 -14.49 -4.58
CA HIS A 102 14.07 -15.29 -3.64
C HIS A 102 12.76 -15.79 -4.24
N TYR A 103 12.08 -14.98 -5.07
CA TYR A 103 10.79 -15.34 -5.67
C TYR A 103 10.88 -15.88 -7.11
N SER A 104 12.02 -15.73 -7.81
CA SER A 104 12.25 -16.33 -9.14
C SER A 104 12.67 -17.80 -9.05
N HIS A 105 13.32 -18.18 -7.95
CA HIS A 105 13.62 -19.55 -7.62
C HIS A 105 12.63 -19.96 -6.53
N PRO A 106 11.45 -20.52 -6.86
CA PRO A 106 10.69 -21.23 -5.84
C PRO A 106 11.66 -22.26 -5.28
N ASN A 107 11.98 -22.12 -4.00
CA ASN A 107 12.80 -23.11 -3.30
C ASN A 107 12.30 -24.49 -3.71
N SER A 108 13.22 -25.30 -4.21
CA SER A 108 13.01 -26.63 -4.81
C SER A 108 12.58 -27.67 -3.77
N ASN A 109 11.80 -27.28 -2.77
CA ASN A 109 11.35 -28.09 -1.65
C ASN A 109 9.87 -27.78 -1.34
N GLN A 110 9.01 -27.91 -2.35
CA GLN A 110 7.57 -28.13 -2.15
C GLN A 110 7.22 -29.55 -2.58
#